data_AF-A0A7D9LFX9-F1
#
_entry.id   AF-A0A7D9LFX9-F1
#
_cell.length_a   1.000
_cell.length_b   1.000
_cell.length_c   1.000
_cell.angle_alpha   90.00
_cell.angle_beta   90.00
_cell.angle_gamma   90.00
#
_symmetry.space_group_name_H-M   'P 1'
#
loop_
_entity.id
_entity.type
_entity.pdbx_description
1 polymer ?
#
loop_
_entity_poly.entity_id
_entity_poly.type
_entity_poly.pdbx_seq_one_letter_code
_entity_poly.pdbx_strand_id
1 'polypeptide(L)'
;MSEDMSFKAADCEKFKGWLKKWQQARIPLLACLFIEILSPGKVLSLAFQDEDIDTVSSLLRLETAKKQFMRIEKKEFEDLPTVSRFLDKVEESNEAFSYQNVVLKSFENAKESARKLKNVLLAKVKQAVEARLEFGENRLVIFACTVLNTEGWERMDEEGEKDPLFADECVTELYSHCQNPLSNAGLDGSLSDLLERWHSVIEYTTHYLSPSTTPYLCVWRRIFDSSRSEGWSMVLLLAELLFSIPISNAKVEWLFSLMNRIKTDSRATLGESTLNSLIRISMEGPKFEEYDPTSAIHLWADITTRQPHQKRRKKYKHKDSSKKRKVLIDDSSTEESAESEESS
;
A
#
# COMPACT_ATOMS: atom_id res chain seq x y z
N MET A 1 5.62 48.36 3.66
CA MET A 1 5.07 47.13 3.07
C MET A 1 3.63 47.42 2.70
N SER A 2 3.30 47.48 1.41
CA SER A 2 1.93 47.65 0.93
C SER A 2 1.14 46.40 1.25
N GLU A 3 0.01 46.53 1.94
CA GLU A 3 -0.90 45.41 2.15
C GLU A 3 -1.46 44.98 0.80
N ASP A 4 -1.12 43.75 0.41
CA ASP A 4 -1.63 43.11 -0.80
C ASP A 4 -3.13 42.81 -0.57
N MET A 5 -3.99 43.65 -1.14
CA MET A 5 -5.45 43.63 -0.98
C MET A 5 -6.13 42.42 -1.63
N SER A 6 -5.34 41.49 -2.20
CA SER A 6 -5.83 40.27 -2.84
C SER A 6 -6.30 39.19 -1.86
N PHE A 7 -5.93 39.28 -0.58
CA PHE A 7 -6.27 38.29 0.45
C PHE A 7 -7.37 38.78 1.39
N LYS A 8 -8.33 37.90 1.70
CA LYS A 8 -9.36 38.19 2.72
C LYS A 8 -8.70 38.33 4.09
N ALA A 9 -9.27 39.16 4.96
CA ALA A 9 -8.75 39.39 6.31
C ALA A 9 -8.53 38.10 7.12
N ALA A 10 -9.45 37.13 7.00
CA ALA A 10 -9.34 35.81 7.62
C ALA A 10 -8.13 34.99 7.11
N ASP A 11 -7.80 35.11 5.82
CA ASP A 11 -6.65 34.42 5.23
C ASP A 11 -5.34 35.07 5.68
N CYS A 12 -5.31 36.41 5.75
CA CYS A 12 -4.17 37.16 6.30
C CYS A 12 -3.86 36.76 7.75
N GLU A 13 -4.90 36.56 8.58
CA GLU A 13 -4.72 36.12 9.96
C GLU A 13 -4.19 34.68 10.05
N LYS A 14 -4.71 33.76 9.22
CA LYS A 14 -4.18 32.40 9.09
C LYS A 14 -2.70 32.41 8.68
N PHE A 15 -2.31 33.19 7.66
CA PHE A 15 -0.92 33.28 7.22
C PHE A 15 0.02 33.86 8.29
N LYS A 16 -0.43 34.86 9.06
CA LYS A 16 0.31 35.34 10.24
C LYS A 16 0.53 34.23 11.27
N GLY A 17 -0.48 33.38 11.49
CA GLY A 17 -0.37 32.19 12.34
C GLY A 17 0.67 31.19 11.83
N TRP A 18 0.65 30.86 10.54
CA TRP A 18 1.63 29.99 9.91
C TRP A 18 3.05 30.55 9.97
N LEU A 19 3.22 31.85 9.71
CA LEU A 19 4.51 32.52 9.81
C LEU A 19 5.07 32.45 11.24
N LYS A 20 4.24 32.68 12.27
CA LYS A 20 4.66 32.53 13.68
C LYS A 20 5.15 31.12 13.99
N LYS A 21 4.52 30.09 13.42
CA LYS A 21 4.99 28.69 13.55
C LYS A 21 6.29 28.47 12.79
N TRP A 22 6.41 28.98 11.57
CA TRP A 22 7.62 28.84 10.74
C TRP A 22 8.85 29.53 11.33
N GLN A 23 8.65 30.65 12.05
CA GLN A 23 9.69 31.34 12.82
C GLN A 23 10.26 30.48 13.97
N GLN A 24 9.55 29.44 14.41
CA GLN A 24 10.11 28.50 15.38
C GLN A 24 11.00 27.51 14.64
N ALA A 25 12.32 27.63 14.82
CA ALA A 25 13.32 26.79 14.14
C ALA A 25 13.04 25.27 14.22
N ARG A 26 12.39 24.84 15.32
CA ARG A 26 11.96 23.46 15.54
C ARG A 26 11.09 22.91 14.40
N ILE A 27 10.20 23.72 13.82
CA ILE A 27 9.26 23.28 12.79
C ILE A 27 9.99 22.84 11.51
N PRO A 28 10.78 23.68 10.82
CA PRO A 28 11.49 23.25 9.62
C PRO A 28 12.52 22.15 9.90
N LEU A 29 13.21 22.17 11.04
CA LEU A 29 14.16 21.11 11.43
C LEU A 29 13.46 19.75 11.58
N LEU A 30 12.34 19.70 12.30
CA LEU A 30 11.58 18.46 12.45
C LEU A 30 10.92 18.03 11.14
N ALA A 31 10.47 18.96 10.30
CA ALA A 31 9.93 18.63 8.98
C ALA A 31 10.98 17.92 8.11
N CYS A 32 12.22 18.44 8.08
CA CYS A 32 13.34 17.80 7.39
C CYS A 32 13.63 16.40 7.96
N LEU A 33 13.65 16.27 9.29
CA LEU A 33 13.83 14.97 9.95
C LEU A 33 12.71 13.98 9.59
N PHE A 34 11.46 14.40 9.60
CA PHE A 34 10.31 13.55 9.30
C PHE A 34 10.34 13.04 7.85
N ILE A 35 10.75 13.87 6.89
CA ILE A 35 10.94 13.45 5.50
C ILE A 35 11.92 12.28 5.43
N GLU A 36 13.01 12.33 6.16
CA GLU A 36 14.04 11.28 6.18
C GLU A 36 13.54 10.00 6.86
N ILE A 37 13.09 10.10 8.11
CA ILE A 37 12.70 8.91 8.89
C ILE A 37 11.45 8.23 8.36
N LEU A 38 10.55 8.93 7.66
CA LEU A 38 9.36 8.34 7.05
C LEU A 38 9.62 7.82 5.64
N SER A 39 10.73 8.22 4.99
CA SER A 39 11.01 7.84 3.59
C SER A 39 11.03 6.32 3.36
N PRO A 40 11.70 5.48 4.17
CA PRO A 40 11.69 4.04 3.96
C PRO A 40 10.28 3.44 4.07
N GLY A 41 9.50 3.89 5.06
CA GLY A 41 8.11 3.46 5.25
C GLY A 41 7.20 3.89 4.09
N LYS A 42 7.41 5.09 3.55
CA LYS A 42 6.71 5.56 2.35
C LYS A 42 7.00 4.68 1.14
N VAL A 43 8.27 4.39 0.87
CA VAL A 43 8.67 3.54 -0.26
C VAL A 43 8.10 2.14 -0.12
N LEU A 44 8.15 1.57 1.08
CA LEU A 44 7.56 0.26 1.38
C LEU A 44 6.03 0.26 1.18
N SER A 45 5.34 1.27 1.69
CA SER A 45 3.89 1.41 1.55
C SER A 45 3.46 1.53 0.09
N LEU A 46 4.21 2.30 -0.73
CA LEU A 46 3.94 2.41 -2.17
C LEU A 46 4.18 1.08 -2.89
N ALA A 47 5.23 0.34 -2.53
CA ALA A 47 5.48 -0.98 -3.12
C ALA A 47 4.33 -1.96 -2.81
N PHE A 48 3.75 -1.89 -1.62
CA PHE A 48 2.64 -2.79 -1.21
C PHE A 48 1.28 -2.42 -1.80
N GLN A 49 1.20 -1.28 -2.49
CA GLN A 49 0.03 -0.88 -3.27
C GLN A 49 0.10 -1.38 -4.71
N ASP A 50 1.21 -1.97 -5.13
CA ASP A 50 1.36 -2.55 -6.45
C ASP A 50 0.43 -3.77 -6.63
N GLU A 51 -0.15 -3.93 -7.82
CA GLU A 51 -1.12 -4.99 -8.09
C GLU A 51 -0.46 -6.37 -8.14
N ASP A 52 0.81 -6.39 -8.58
CA ASP A 52 1.64 -7.56 -8.86
C ASP A 52 2.55 -7.97 -7.68
N ILE A 53 2.28 -7.46 -6.47
CA ILE A 53 3.11 -7.80 -5.31
C ILE A 53 2.87 -9.24 -4.83
N ASP A 54 3.94 -10.01 -4.79
CA ASP A 54 3.98 -11.41 -4.32
C ASP A 54 4.87 -11.59 -3.08
N THR A 55 4.96 -12.82 -2.59
CA THR A 55 5.60 -13.16 -1.32
C THR A 55 7.09 -12.81 -1.32
N VAL A 56 7.80 -13.12 -2.40
CA VAL A 56 9.23 -12.87 -2.53
C VAL A 56 9.51 -11.39 -2.60
N SER A 57 8.82 -10.68 -3.48
CA SER A 57 9.00 -9.23 -3.66
C SER A 57 8.65 -8.48 -2.37
N SER A 58 7.58 -8.87 -1.66
CA SER A 58 7.20 -8.28 -0.38
C SER A 58 8.31 -8.36 0.67
N LEU A 59 8.89 -9.56 0.87
CA LEU A 59 9.95 -9.75 1.85
C LEU A 59 11.21 -8.97 1.48
N LEU A 60 11.60 -8.96 0.21
CA LEU A 60 12.74 -8.19 -0.29
C LEU A 60 12.57 -6.68 -0.06
N ARG A 61 11.36 -6.15 -0.28
CA ARG A 61 11.03 -4.74 -0.03
C ARG A 61 11.11 -4.41 1.47
N LEU A 62 10.61 -5.31 2.32
CA LEU A 62 10.70 -5.16 3.78
C LEU A 62 12.17 -5.15 4.25
N GLU A 63 13.00 -6.08 3.79
CA GLU A 63 14.42 -6.10 4.11
C GLU A 63 15.15 -4.84 3.63
N THR A 64 14.80 -4.35 2.44
CA THR A 64 15.35 -3.11 1.89
C THR A 64 14.99 -1.93 2.79
N ALA A 65 13.74 -1.85 3.25
CA ALA A 65 13.32 -0.81 4.19
C ALA A 65 14.05 -0.93 5.55
N LYS A 66 14.19 -2.15 6.10
CA LYS A 66 14.99 -2.39 7.32
C LYS A 66 16.43 -1.90 7.14
N LYS A 67 17.10 -2.24 6.03
CA LYS A 67 18.46 -1.77 5.70
C LYS A 67 18.53 -0.24 5.58
N GLN A 68 17.52 0.40 5.00
CA GLN A 68 17.45 1.86 4.90
C GLN A 68 17.28 2.53 6.27
N PHE A 69 16.42 2.01 7.14
CA PHE A 69 16.29 2.51 8.52
C PHE A 69 17.62 2.41 9.29
N MET A 70 18.36 1.29 9.15
CA MET A 70 19.69 1.14 9.74
C MET A 70 20.71 2.16 9.21
N ARG A 71 20.62 2.54 7.93
CA ARG A 71 21.48 3.59 7.35
C ARG A 71 21.17 4.97 7.95
N ILE A 72 19.90 5.29 8.16
CA ILE A 72 19.48 6.56 8.79
C ILE A 72 19.93 6.59 10.26
N GLU A 73 19.81 5.48 10.96
CA GLU A 73 20.24 5.35 12.35
C GLU A 73 21.74 5.66 12.53
N LYS A 74 22.59 5.12 11.65
CA LYS A 74 24.04 5.30 11.69
C LYS A 74 24.56 6.70 11.35
N LYS A 75 23.78 7.51 10.62
CA LYS A 75 24.18 8.88 10.24
C LYS A 75 23.96 9.85 11.39
N GLU A 76 24.81 10.87 11.54
CA GLU A 76 24.48 11.97 12.44
C GLU A 76 23.30 12.79 11.89
N PHE A 77 22.65 13.57 12.76
CA PHE A 77 21.47 14.36 12.39
C PHE A 77 21.77 15.33 11.23
N GLU A 78 22.93 15.99 11.30
CA GLU A 78 23.43 16.94 10.32
C GLU A 78 23.72 16.29 8.97
N ASP A 79 24.13 15.02 8.97
CA ASP A 79 24.52 14.27 7.75
C ASP A 79 23.32 13.68 7.00
N LEU A 80 22.11 13.87 7.52
CA LEU A 80 20.89 13.46 6.83
C LEU A 80 20.68 14.37 5.60
N PRO A 81 20.44 13.81 4.40
CA PRO A 81 20.44 14.57 3.14
C PRO A 81 19.53 15.81 3.15
N THR A 82 18.30 15.69 3.64
CA THR A 82 17.33 16.79 3.70
C THR A 82 17.69 17.80 4.79
N VAL A 83 18.25 17.34 5.92
CA VAL A 83 18.69 18.20 7.02
C VAL A 83 19.91 19.01 6.58
N SER A 84 20.95 18.38 6.05
CA SER A 84 22.14 19.05 5.49
C SER A 84 21.74 20.12 4.48
N ARG A 85 20.90 19.77 3.49
CA ARG A 85 20.40 20.75 2.49
C ARG A 85 19.63 21.92 3.09
N PHE A 86 18.95 21.71 4.22
CA PHE A 86 18.28 22.79 4.93
C PHE A 86 19.29 23.66 5.66
N LEU A 87 20.22 23.06 6.41
CA LEU A 87 21.26 23.76 7.16
C LEU A 87 22.16 24.60 6.24
N ASP A 88 22.52 24.09 5.06
CA ASP A 88 23.32 24.82 4.05
C ASP A 88 22.63 26.09 3.52
N LYS A 89 21.31 26.17 3.68
CA LYS A 89 20.48 27.32 3.25
C LYS A 89 20.12 28.26 4.40
N VAL A 90 20.54 27.95 5.63
CA VAL A 90 20.36 28.85 6.77
C VAL A 90 21.50 29.87 6.75
N GLU A 91 21.14 31.14 6.70
CA GLU A 91 22.10 32.25 6.73
C GLU A 91 22.29 32.72 8.18
N GLU A 92 23.54 32.88 8.59
CA GLU A 92 23.93 33.43 9.89
C GLU A 92 24.40 34.88 9.73
N SER A 93 23.72 35.80 10.41
CA SER A 93 24.08 37.22 10.42
C SER A 93 23.80 37.81 11.81
N ASN A 94 24.80 38.44 12.42
CA ASN A 94 24.69 39.10 13.73
C ASN A 94 24.05 38.19 14.81
N GLU A 95 24.52 36.95 14.94
CA GLU A 95 24.01 35.93 15.88
C GLU A 95 22.53 35.52 15.66
N ALA A 96 21.92 35.97 14.56
CA ALA A 96 20.60 35.57 14.13
C ALA A 96 20.69 34.60 12.95
N PHE A 97 19.98 33.48 13.07
CA PHE A 97 19.80 32.51 12.00
C PHE A 97 18.55 32.85 11.20
N SER A 98 18.65 32.87 9.87
CA SER A 98 17.52 33.14 9.00
C SER A 98 17.42 32.16 7.85
N TYR A 99 16.19 31.90 7.41
CA TYR A 99 15.90 31.03 6.28
C TYR A 99 14.80 31.68 5.44
N GLN A 100 15.05 31.89 4.14
CA GLN A 100 14.10 32.57 3.24
C GLN A 100 13.60 33.92 3.78
N ASN A 101 14.51 34.77 4.28
CA ASN A 101 14.20 36.07 4.92
C ASN A 101 13.37 35.97 6.21
N VAL A 102 13.22 34.79 6.81
CA VAL A 102 12.54 34.59 8.09
C VAL A 102 13.56 34.30 9.17
N VAL A 103 13.61 35.14 10.22
CA VAL A 103 14.45 34.91 11.39
C VAL A 103 13.91 33.72 12.19
N LEU A 104 14.77 32.74 12.41
CA LEU A 104 14.50 31.51 13.14
C LEU A 104 14.86 31.68 14.62
N LYS A 105 13.84 31.65 15.48
CA LYS A 105 14.01 31.83 16.92
C LYS A 105 14.63 30.59 17.56
N SER A 106 15.61 30.81 18.45
CA SER A 106 16.25 29.77 19.27
C SER A 106 16.79 28.58 18.45
N PHE A 107 17.43 28.88 17.31
CA PHE A 107 17.85 27.90 16.32
C PHE A 107 18.74 26.80 16.89
N GLU A 108 19.83 27.14 17.59
CA GLU A 108 20.76 26.15 18.16
C GLU A 108 20.08 25.23 19.18
N ASN A 109 19.25 25.78 20.07
CA ASN A 109 18.46 24.97 21.02
C ASN A 109 17.49 24.02 20.30
N ALA A 110 16.87 24.48 19.21
CA ALA A 110 15.99 23.65 18.41
C ALA A 110 16.74 22.55 17.64
N LYS A 111 17.93 22.86 17.12
CA LYS A 111 18.83 21.90 16.44
C LYS A 111 19.28 20.80 17.39
N GLU A 112 19.75 21.16 18.58
CA GLU A 112 20.12 20.20 19.64
C GLU A 112 18.93 19.32 20.05
N SER A 113 17.75 19.91 20.20
CA SER A 113 16.53 19.17 20.52
C SER A 113 16.15 18.19 19.42
N ALA A 114 16.26 18.58 18.14
CA ALA A 114 15.98 17.71 17.00
C ALA A 114 16.99 16.55 16.91
N ARG A 115 18.27 16.81 17.19
CA ARG A 115 19.32 15.77 17.24
C ARG A 115 18.98 14.69 18.27
N LYS A 116 18.59 15.09 19.49
CA LYS A 116 18.16 14.15 20.55
C LYS A 116 16.90 13.38 20.17
N LEU A 117 15.95 14.02 19.49
CA LEU A 117 14.69 13.39 19.08
C LEU A 117 14.86 12.39 17.93
N LYS A 118 15.89 12.54 17.08
CA LYS A 118 16.10 11.71 15.89
C LYS A 118 15.96 10.21 16.19
N ASN A 119 16.77 9.68 17.11
CA ASN A 119 16.79 8.24 17.39
C ASN A 119 15.50 7.77 18.09
N VAL A 120 14.90 8.61 18.93
CA VAL A 120 13.62 8.32 19.60
C VAL A 120 12.49 8.19 18.58
N LEU A 121 12.40 9.14 17.65
CA LEU A 121 11.37 9.14 16.60
C LEU A 121 11.61 8.00 15.61
N LEU A 122 12.85 7.77 15.20
CA LEU A 122 13.20 6.66 14.31
C LEU A 122 12.84 5.30 14.92
N ALA A 123 13.12 5.08 16.21
CA ALA A 123 12.76 3.85 16.90
C ALA A 123 11.23 3.63 16.92
N LYS A 124 10.44 4.68 17.17
CA LYS A 124 8.97 4.60 17.09
C LYS A 124 8.46 4.25 15.69
N VAL A 125 9.07 4.82 14.65
CA VAL A 125 8.72 4.50 13.26
C VAL A 125 9.07 3.05 12.93
N LYS A 126 10.26 2.58 13.30
CA LYS A 126 10.68 1.17 13.13
C LYS A 126 9.68 0.23 13.80
N GLN A 127 9.37 0.48 15.07
CA GLN A 127 8.41 -0.33 15.83
C GLN A 127 7.02 -0.36 15.18
N ALA A 128 6.52 0.78 14.69
CA ALA A 128 5.24 0.85 14.02
C ALA A 128 5.20 0.05 12.70
N VAL A 129 6.31 0.07 11.95
CA VAL A 129 6.45 -0.72 10.72
C VAL A 129 6.54 -2.21 11.05
N GLU A 130 7.33 -2.59 12.04
CA GLU A 130 7.49 -3.99 12.49
C GLU A 130 6.19 -4.58 13.00
N ALA A 131 5.49 -3.87 13.90
CA ALA A 131 4.19 -4.31 14.44
C ALA A 131 3.11 -4.45 13.37
N ARG A 132 3.20 -3.70 12.27
CA ARG A 132 2.25 -3.82 11.15
C ARG A 132 2.60 -4.96 10.21
N LEU A 133 3.87 -5.36 10.16
CA LEU A 133 4.44 -6.27 9.18
C LEU A 133 5.04 -7.52 9.84
N GLU A 134 4.41 -8.00 10.92
CA GLU A 134 4.81 -9.20 11.67
C GLU A 134 4.96 -10.45 10.77
N PHE A 135 4.31 -10.47 9.60
CA PHE A 135 4.46 -11.55 8.63
C PHE A 135 5.90 -11.74 8.14
N GLY A 136 6.74 -10.70 8.12
CA GLY A 136 8.13 -10.79 7.68
C GLY A 136 9.01 -11.64 8.59
N GLU A 137 8.51 -11.96 9.79
CA GLU A 137 9.14 -12.83 10.77
C GLU A 137 8.42 -14.19 10.87
N ASN A 138 7.35 -14.38 10.10
CA ASN A 138 6.65 -15.65 10.03
C ASN A 138 7.51 -16.67 9.27
N ARG A 139 7.87 -17.75 9.95
CA ARG A 139 8.70 -18.83 9.41
C ARG A 139 8.18 -19.39 8.09
N LEU A 140 6.86 -19.52 7.92
CA LEU A 140 6.26 -20.03 6.69
C LEU A 140 6.42 -19.07 5.52
N VAL A 141 6.38 -17.76 5.77
CA VAL A 141 6.64 -16.74 4.72
C VAL A 141 8.10 -16.78 4.29
N ILE A 142 9.02 -16.93 5.25
CA ILE A 142 10.45 -17.09 4.97
C ILE A 142 10.70 -18.35 4.15
N PHE A 143 10.10 -19.48 4.54
CA PHE A 143 10.18 -20.74 3.79
C PHE A 143 9.61 -20.62 2.38
N ALA A 144 8.45 -19.98 2.24
CA ALA A 144 7.86 -19.70 0.94
C ALA A 144 8.80 -18.86 0.07
N CYS A 145 9.44 -17.83 0.64
CA CYS A 145 10.43 -17.03 -0.09
C CYS A 145 11.66 -17.84 -0.50
N THR A 146 12.16 -18.73 0.35
CA THR A 146 13.28 -19.63 0.02
C THR A 146 12.94 -20.55 -1.15
N VAL A 147 11.71 -21.11 -1.16
CA VAL A 147 11.23 -21.97 -2.25
C VAL A 147 11.01 -21.14 -3.52
N LEU A 148 10.31 -20.01 -3.44
CA LEU A 148 9.91 -19.23 -4.62
C LEU A 148 11.05 -18.38 -5.23
N ASN A 149 12.07 -18.00 -4.45
CA ASN A 149 13.16 -17.17 -4.97
C ASN A 149 14.22 -18.01 -5.68
N THR A 150 14.05 -18.22 -6.99
CA THR A 150 14.95 -19.05 -7.80
C THR A 150 16.38 -18.50 -7.86
N GLU A 151 16.57 -17.20 -7.68
CA GLU A 151 17.90 -16.57 -7.68
C GLU A 151 18.82 -17.16 -6.60
N GLY A 152 18.23 -17.72 -5.54
CA GLY A 152 18.93 -18.39 -4.45
C GLY A 152 19.08 -19.91 -4.60
N TRP A 153 18.78 -20.51 -5.75
CA TRP A 153 18.83 -21.96 -5.96
C TRP A 153 20.20 -22.49 -6.37
N GLU A 154 21.12 -21.63 -6.83
CA GLU A 154 22.52 -21.98 -7.09
C GLU A 154 23.38 -21.82 -5.83
N ARG A 155 22.88 -22.33 -4.69
CA ARG A 155 23.63 -22.31 -3.43
C ARG A 155 24.72 -23.37 -3.43
N MET A 156 25.83 -22.97 -2.81
CA MET A 156 26.93 -23.87 -2.49
C MET A 156 26.96 -24.12 -0.98
N ASP A 157 27.32 -25.32 -0.57
CA ASP A 157 27.58 -25.68 0.83
C ASP A 157 28.91 -25.10 1.34
N GLU A 158 29.29 -25.45 2.57
CA GLU A 158 30.53 -24.99 3.20
C GLU A 158 31.78 -25.51 2.47
N GLU A 159 31.64 -26.64 1.77
CA GLU A 159 32.66 -27.30 0.97
C GLU A 159 32.76 -26.75 -0.47
N GLY A 160 31.82 -25.90 -0.88
CA GLY A 160 31.77 -25.29 -2.21
C GLY A 160 31.08 -26.15 -3.27
N GLU A 161 30.41 -27.23 -2.86
CA GLU A 161 29.62 -28.10 -3.71
C GLU A 161 28.16 -27.62 -3.78
N LYS A 162 27.44 -28.01 -4.83
CA LYS A 162 26.02 -27.67 -4.95
C LYS A 162 25.23 -28.33 -3.83
N ASP A 163 24.44 -27.54 -3.11
CA ASP A 163 23.51 -28.02 -2.10
C ASP A 163 22.09 -28.15 -2.70
N PRO A 164 21.68 -29.31 -3.21
CA PRO A 164 20.32 -29.51 -3.71
C PRO A 164 19.28 -29.62 -2.58
N LEU A 165 19.71 -29.80 -1.32
CA LEU A 165 18.84 -30.09 -0.17
C LEU A 165 18.54 -28.84 0.67
N PHE A 166 19.10 -27.68 0.32
CA PHE A 166 18.99 -26.42 1.08
C PHE A 166 17.55 -26.01 1.45
N ALA A 167 16.56 -26.47 0.68
CA ALA A 167 15.15 -26.13 0.84
C ALA A 167 14.27 -27.31 1.29
N ASP A 168 14.82 -28.50 1.54
CA ASP A 168 14.03 -29.70 1.87
C ASP A 168 13.17 -29.52 3.13
N GLU A 169 13.75 -28.90 4.17
CA GLU A 169 13.02 -28.53 5.38
C GLU A 169 11.89 -27.54 5.06
N CYS A 170 12.17 -26.54 4.21
CA CYS A 170 11.18 -25.54 3.82
C CYS A 170 10.00 -26.20 3.09
N VAL A 171 10.28 -27.06 2.10
CA VAL A 171 9.27 -27.78 1.33
C VAL A 171 8.45 -28.70 2.23
N THR A 172 9.10 -29.41 3.15
CA THR A 172 8.45 -30.33 4.10
C THR A 172 7.47 -29.62 5.02
N GLU A 173 7.90 -28.51 5.61
CA GLU A 173 7.08 -27.71 6.53
C GLU A 173 5.91 -27.05 5.81
N LEU A 174 6.14 -26.51 4.60
CA LEU A 174 5.09 -25.93 3.77
C LEU A 174 4.07 -26.97 3.31
N TYR A 175 4.53 -28.17 2.92
CA TYR A 175 3.66 -29.28 2.56
C TYR A 175 2.78 -29.71 3.73
N SER A 176 3.38 -29.86 4.91
CA SER A 176 2.67 -30.23 6.14
C SER A 176 1.63 -29.19 6.53
N HIS A 177 1.98 -27.90 6.41
CA HIS A 177 1.07 -26.80 6.70
C HIS A 177 -0.08 -26.71 5.69
N CYS A 178 0.21 -26.94 4.40
CA CYS A 178 -0.74 -26.77 3.31
C CYS A 178 -1.46 -28.06 2.90
N GLN A 179 -1.35 -29.13 3.70
CA GLN A 179 -1.88 -30.44 3.34
C GLN A 179 -3.36 -30.40 2.95
N ASN A 180 -4.20 -29.71 3.73
CA ASN A 180 -5.63 -29.61 3.44
C ASN A 180 -5.93 -28.89 2.10
N PRO A 181 -5.41 -27.66 1.84
CA PRO A 181 -5.50 -27.02 0.53
C PRO A 181 -5.01 -27.88 -0.64
N LEU A 182 -3.86 -28.56 -0.47
CA LEU A 182 -3.25 -29.38 -1.53
C LEU A 182 -4.11 -30.61 -1.85
N SER A 183 -4.60 -31.32 -0.82
CA SER A 183 -5.52 -32.45 -1.01
C SER A 183 -6.81 -32.02 -1.72
N ASN A 184 -7.36 -30.85 -1.38
CA ASN A 184 -8.55 -30.31 -2.05
C ASN A 184 -8.28 -29.92 -3.50
N ALA A 185 -7.04 -29.55 -3.85
CA ALA A 185 -6.61 -29.28 -5.21
C ALA A 185 -6.33 -30.57 -6.03
N GLY A 186 -6.51 -31.76 -5.42
CA GLY A 186 -6.30 -33.04 -6.09
C GLY A 186 -4.85 -33.53 -6.07
N LEU A 187 -4.04 -33.05 -5.12
CA LEU A 187 -2.68 -33.54 -4.95
C LEU A 187 -2.70 -34.92 -4.28
N ASP A 188 -2.55 -35.96 -5.09
CA ASP A 188 -2.41 -37.35 -4.67
C ASP A 188 -0.92 -37.74 -4.71
N GLY A 189 -0.24 -37.72 -3.56
CA GLY A 189 1.15 -38.16 -3.46
C GLY A 189 1.72 -38.05 -2.05
N SER A 190 2.87 -38.68 -1.83
CA SER A 190 3.60 -38.61 -0.56
C SER A 190 4.56 -37.43 -0.54
N LEU A 191 5.02 -37.05 0.67
CA LEU A 191 6.09 -36.05 0.82
C LEU A 191 7.37 -36.46 0.08
N SER A 192 7.68 -37.77 0.05
CA SER A 192 8.85 -38.27 -0.68
C SER A 192 8.75 -37.99 -2.18
N ASP A 193 7.57 -38.19 -2.76
CA ASP A 193 7.32 -37.93 -4.19
C ASP A 193 7.45 -36.43 -4.50
N LEU A 194 7.00 -35.57 -3.58
CA LEU A 194 7.13 -34.13 -3.71
C LEU A 194 8.61 -33.70 -3.70
N LEU A 195 9.40 -34.23 -2.75
CA LEU A 195 10.83 -33.89 -2.63
C LEU A 195 11.64 -34.36 -3.85
N GLU A 196 11.39 -35.57 -4.35
CA GLU A 196 12.04 -36.07 -5.57
C GLU A 196 11.76 -35.15 -6.77
N ARG A 197 10.49 -34.74 -6.95
CA ARG A 197 10.10 -33.81 -8.02
C ARG A 197 10.68 -32.42 -7.81
N TRP A 198 10.76 -31.96 -6.57
CA TRP A 198 11.40 -30.69 -6.21
C TRP A 198 12.87 -30.68 -6.63
N HIS A 199 13.63 -31.72 -6.30
CA HIS A 199 15.03 -31.85 -6.73
C HIS A 199 15.16 -31.89 -8.25
N SER A 200 14.23 -32.56 -8.95
CA SER A 200 14.19 -32.55 -10.42
C SER A 200 13.98 -31.15 -11.01
N VAL A 201 13.12 -30.32 -10.39
CA VAL A 201 12.91 -28.91 -10.79
C VAL A 201 14.18 -28.10 -10.56
N ILE A 202 14.85 -28.28 -9.42
CA ILE A 202 16.10 -27.58 -9.09
C ILE A 202 17.21 -27.94 -10.08
N GLU A 203 17.40 -29.23 -10.36
CA GLU A 203 18.40 -29.72 -11.31
C GLU A 203 18.14 -29.14 -12.71
N TYR A 204 16.90 -29.21 -13.19
CA TYR A 204 16.53 -28.65 -14.49
C TYR A 204 16.78 -27.14 -14.53
N THR A 205 16.33 -26.42 -13.50
CA THR A 205 16.40 -24.97 -13.48
C THR A 205 17.85 -24.48 -13.44
N THR A 206 18.66 -25.05 -12.56
CA THR A 206 20.09 -24.69 -12.45
C THR A 206 20.89 -25.07 -13.69
N HIS A 207 20.53 -26.15 -14.39
CA HIS A 207 21.24 -26.58 -15.59
C HIS A 207 20.84 -25.80 -16.86
N TYR A 208 19.56 -25.45 -17.02
CA TYR A 208 19.03 -24.94 -18.29
C TYR A 208 18.50 -23.50 -18.25
N LEU A 209 18.18 -22.96 -17.07
CA LEU A 209 17.47 -21.67 -16.96
C LEU A 209 18.31 -20.54 -16.34
N SER A 210 19.52 -20.83 -15.85
CA SER A 210 20.44 -19.84 -15.24
C SER A 210 19.74 -18.93 -14.21
N PRO A 211 19.17 -19.51 -13.13
CA PRO A 211 18.24 -18.82 -12.25
C PRO A 211 18.87 -17.69 -11.43
N SER A 212 20.20 -17.65 -11.24
CA SER A 212 20.90 -16.56 -10.54
C SER A 212 20.95 -15.25 -11.32
N THR A 213 20.76 -15.30 -12.64
CA THR A 213 20.84 -14.10 -13.52
C THR A 213 19.49 -13.75 -14.15
N THR A 214 18.48 -14.60 -13.96
CA THR A 214 17.15 -14.43 -14.51
C THR A 214 16.17 -14.12 -13.38
N PRO A 215 15.33 -13.06 -13.48
CA PRO A 215 14.35 -12.74 -12.45
C PRO A 215 13.45 -13.94 -12.12
N TYR A 216 13.21 -14.20 -10.83
CA TYR A 216 12.53 -15.42 -10.37
C TYR A 216 11.16 -15.67 -11.04
N LEU A 217 10.34 -14.65 -11.26
CA LEU A 217 9.05 -14.80 -11.95
C LEU A 217 9.20 -15.29 -13.39
N CYS A 218 10.27 -14.85 -14.09
CA CYS A 218 10.56 -15.32 -15.45
C CYS A 218 11.00 -16.78 -15.44
N VAL A 219 11.75 -17.20 -14.42
CA VAL A 219 12.15 -18.60 -14.24
C VAL A 219 10.93 -19.47 -13.97
N TRP A 220 10.08 -19.10 -13.00
CA TRP A 220 8.84 -19.82 -12.71
C TRP A 220 7.95 -19.95 -13.94
N ARG A 221 7.74 -18.87 -14.70
CA ARG A 221 6.98 -18.93 -15.95
C ARG A 221 7.53 -19.99 -16.91
N ARG A 222 8.85 -20.08 -17.07
CA ARG A 222 9.48 -21.10 -17.92
C ARG A 222 9.31 -22.52 -17.35
N ILE A 223 9.27 -22.68 -16.03
CA ILE A 223 9.00 -23.97 -15.38
C ILE A 223 7.54 -24.39 -15.63
N PHE A 224 6.57 -23.48 -15.45
CA PHE A 224 5.15 -23.73 -15.74
C PHE A 224 4.89 -24.06 -17.21
N ASP A 225 5.52 -23.32 -18.13
CA ASP A 225 5.39 -23.52 -19.59
C ASP A 225 6.22 -24.71 -20.12
N SER A 226 6.97 -25.41 -19.26
CA SER A 226 7.84 -26.50 -19.66
C SER A 226 7.05 -27.72 -20.13
N SER A 227 7.56 -28.43 -21.13
CA SER A 227 7.08 -29.77 -21.53
C SER A 227 7.12 -30.81 -20.40
N ARG A 228 7.85 -30.54 -19.31
CA ARG A 228 7.98 -31.41 -18.13
C ARG A 228 7.02 -31.04 -16.99
N SER A 229 6.17 -30.04 -17.17
CA SER A 229 5.27 -29.51 -16.12
C SER A 229 4.37 -30.57 -15.50
N GLU A 230 3.87 -31.52 -16.30
CA GLU A 230 3.07 -32.66 -15.80
C GLU A 230 3.83 -33.50 -14.77
N GLY A 231 5.13 -33.71 -14.97
CA GLY A 231 6.00 -34.43 -14.02
C GLY A 231 6.22 -33.66 -12.72
N TRP A 232 6.10 -32.33 -12.76
CA TRP A 232 6.30 -31.44 -11.62
C TRP A 232 5.01 -30.94 -10.99
N SER A 233 3.86 -31.50 -11.36
CA SER A 233 2.53 -31.01 -10.95
C SER A 233 2.39 -30.75 -9.44
N MET A 234 2.95 -31.61 -8.59
CA MET A 234 2.93 -31.42 -7.13
C MET A 234 3.69 -30.15 -6.69
N VAL A 235 4.87 -29.91 -7.28
CA VAL A 235 5.68 -28.72 -7.00
C VAL A 235 5.00 -27.47 -7.55
N LEU A 236 4.40 -27.57 -8.74
CA LEU A 236 3.67 -26.47 -9.36
C LEU A 236 2.44 -26.08 -8.54
N LEU A 237 1.66 -27.04 -8.06
CA LEU A 237 0.52 -26.77 -7.17
C LEU A 237 0.95 -26.11 -5.86
N LEU A 238 2.06 -26.58 -5.27
CA LEU A 238 2.63 -25.93 -4.10
C LEU A 238 3.04 -24.48 -4.45
N ALA A 239 3.77 -24.26 -5.53
CA ALA A 239 4.19 -22.93 -5.96
C ALA A 239 3.01 -21.98 -6.23
N GLU A 240 1.97 -22.45 -6.92
CA GLU A 240 0.72 -21.70 -7.16
C GLU A 240 0.08 -21.26 -5.84
N LEU A 241 -0.01 -22.16 -4.87
CA LEU A 241 -0.54 -21.85 -3.55
C LEU A 241 0.32 -20.79 -2.85
N LEU A 242 1.65 -20.93 -2.90
CA LEU A 242 2.58 -19.98 -2.25
C LEU A 242 2.55 -18.59 -2.89
N PHE A 243 2.37 -18.49 -4.22
CA PHE A 243 2.15 -17.22 -4.91
C PHE A 243 0.78 -16.60 -4.61
N SER A 244 -0.19 -17.41 -4.17
CA SER A 244 -1.53 -16.96 -3.82
C SER A 244 -1.67 -16.46 -2.38
N ILE A 245 -0.59 -16.51 -1.57
CA ILE A 245 -0.62 -16.06 -0.18
C ILE A 245 -0.76 -14.52 -0.15
N PRO A 246 -1.82 -13.96 0.48
CA PRO A 246 -1.94 -12.53 0.63
C PRO A 246 -0.93 -12.03 1.66
N ILE A 247 0.02 -11.19 1.25
CA ILE A 247 1.10 -10.70 2.12
C ILE A 247 0.75 -9.35 2.77
N SER A 248 -0.22 -8.64 2.22
CA SER A 248 -0.61 -7.31 2.70
C SER A 248 -2.11 -7.15 2.75
N ASN A 249 -2.59 -6.60 3.86
CA ASN A 249 -3.97 -6.14 3.98
C ASN A 249 -4.24 -4.88 3.16
N ALA A 250 -3.26 -4.31 2.43
CA ALA A 250 -3.44 -3.11 1.62
C ALA A 250 -4.58 -3.27 0.59
N LYS A 251 -4.73 -4.44 -0.04
CA LYS A 251 -5.87 -4.71 -0.94
C LYS A 251 -7.22 -4.68 -0.18
N VAL A 252 -7.23 -5.13 1.07
CA VAL A 252 -8.42 -5.05 1.95
C VAL A 252 -8.68 -3.61 2.42
N GLU A 253 -7.64 -2.82 2.70
CA GLU A 253 -7.79 -1.40 3.03
C GLU A 253 -8.26 -0.55 1.85
N TRP A 254 -7.79 -0.91 0.65
CA TRP A 254 -8.31 -0.34 -0.59
C TRP A 254 -9.78 -0.69 -0.77
N LEU A 255 -10.17 -1.94 -0.54
CA LEU A 255 -11.56 -2.39 -0.54
C LEU A 255 -12.42 -1.59 0.44
N PHE A 256 -11.95 -1.36 1.68
CA PHE A 256 -12.66 -0.52 2.66
C PHE A 256 -12.78 0.93 2.21
N SER A 257 -11.71 1.49 1.63
CA SER A 257 -11.73 2.85 1.09
C SER A 257 -12.70 2.99 -0.08
N LEU A 258 -12.72 2.02 -0.98
CA LEU A 258 -13.67 1.92 -2.09
C LEU A 258 -15.11 1.78 -1.57
N MET A 259 -15.32 0.93 -0.57
CA MET A 259 -16.62 0.79 0.08
C MET A 259 -17.09 2.12 0.67
N ASN A 260 -16.22 2.89 1.33
CA ASN A 260 -16.55 4.22 1.86
C ASN A 260 -16.87 5.22 0.75
N ARG A 261 -16.25 5.11 -0.44
CA ARG A 261 -16.61 5.93 -1.61
C ARG A 261 -17.97 5.56 -2.19
N ILE A 262 -18.33 4.29 -2.16
CA ILE A 262 -19.64 3.80 -2.63
C ILE A 262 -20.74 4.19 -1.63
N LYS A 263 -20.46 4.04 -0.32
CA LYS A 263 -21.30 4.46 0.80
C LYS A 263 -21.04 5.92 1.16
N THR A 264 -21.49 6.85 0.31
CA THR A 264 -21.57 8.27 0.69
C THR A 264 -22.72 8.52 1.67
N ASP A 265 -22.76 9.67 2.36
CA ASP A 265 -23.85 10.05 3.26
C ASP A 265 -25.26 9.94 2.64
N SER A 266 -25.38 10.27 1.34
CA SER A 266 -26.64 10.11 0.59
C SER A 266 -26.97 8.67 0.16
N ARG A 267 -26.02 7.75 0.30
CA ARG A 267 -26.08 6.32 -0.09
C ARG A 267 -25.74 5.39 1.07
N ALA A 268 -25.90 5.84 2.31
CA ALA A 268 -25.58 5.05 3.50
C ALA A 268 -26.47 3.80 3.67
N THR A 269 -27.59 3.73 2.95
CA THR A 269 -28.61 2.67 3.04
C THR A 269 -28.61 1.69 1.86
N LEU A 270 -27.45 1.45 1.24
CA LEU A 270 -27.31 0.37 0.25
C LEU A 270 -27.45 -1.00 0.92
N GLY A 271 -28.35 -1.84 0.38
CA GLY A 271 -28.45 -3.24 0.79
C GLY A 271 -27.17 -4.00 0.48
N GLU A 272 -26.86 -5.02 1.28
CA GLU A 272 -25.62 -5.81 1.20
C GLU A 272 -25.33 -6.35 -0.21
N SER A 273 -26.33 -6.95 -0.86
CA SER A 273 -26.21 -7.48 -2.23
C SER A 273 -25.84 -6.40 -3.26
N THR A 274 -26.45 -5.22 -3.14
CA THR A 274 -26.17 -4.09 -4.04
C THR A 274 -24.77 -3.53 -3.80
N LEU A 275 -24.37 -3.40 -2.53
CA LEU A 275 -23.03 -2.97 -2.17
C LEU A 275 -21.97 -3.93 -2.72
N ASN A 276 -22.13 -5.24 -2.50
CA ASN A 276 -21.20 -6.26 -2.99
C ASN A 276 -21.10 -6.22 -4.53
N SER A 277 -22.23 -6.09 -5.23
CA SER A 277 -22.24 -5.95 -6.68
C SER A 277 -21.48 -4.71 -7.17
N LEU A 278 -21.70 -3.55 -6.54
CA LEU A 278 -21.01 -2.30 -6.89
C LEU A 278 -19.52 -2.37 -6.60
N ILE A 279 -19.13 -2.98 -5.47
CA ILE A 279 -17.73 -3.23 -5.12
C ILE A 279 -17.07 -4.11 -6.19
N ARG A 280 -17.67 -5.26 -6.53
CA ARG A 280 -17.14 -6.17 -7.56
C ARG A 280 -17.00 -5.49 -8.92
N ILE A 281 -18.02 -4.75 -9.37
CA ILE A 281 -17.95 -3.97 -10.61
C ILE A 281 -16.81 -2.95 -10.55
N SER A 282 -16.59 -2.32 -9.40
CA SER A 282 -15.54 -1.31 -9.25
C SER A 282 -14.13 -1.92 -9.17
N MET A 283 -14.00 -3.18 -8.76
CA MET A 283 -12.70 -3.87 -8.62
C MET A 283 -12.32 -4.71 -9.83
N GLU A 284 -13.27 -5.43 -10.39
CA GLU A 284 -13.06 -6.42 -11.46
C GLU A 284 -13.66 -5.97 -12.79
N GLY A 285 -14.48 -4.91 -12.78
CA GLY A 285 -15.11 -4.40 -13.98
C GLY A 285 -14.12 -3.71 -14.92
N PRO A 286 -14.46 -3.60 -16.22
CA PRO A 286 -13.64 -2.88 -17.17
C PRO A 286 -13.54 -1.40 -16.78
N LYS A 287 -12.48 -0.74 -17.23
CA LYS A 287 -12.35 0.71 -17.10
C LYS A 287 -13.56 1.39 -17.75
N PHE A 288 -13.91 2.59 -17.27
CA PHE A 288 -15.10 3.30 -17.76
C PHE A 288 -15.07 3.50 -19.29
N GLU A 289 -13.88 3.71 -19.85
CA GLU A 289 -13.66 3.91 -21.28
C GLU A 289 -13.89 2.63 -22.11
N GLU A 290 -13.77 1.46 -21.48
CA GLU A 290 -13.90 0.13 -22.09
C GLU A 290 -15.25 -0.52 -21.78
N TYR A 291 -16.08 0.12 -20.95
CA TYR A 291 -17.37 -0.41 -20.55
C TYR A 291 -18.42 -0.23 -21.66
N ASP A 292 -18.91 -1.35 -22.19
CA ASP A 292 -20.05 -1.36 -23.12
C ASP A 292 -21.38 -1.55 -22.35
N PRO A 293 -22.26 -0.51 -22.29
CA PRO A 293 -23.54 -0.60 -21.61
C PRO A 293 -24.61 -1.38 -22.41
N THR A 294 -24.34 -1.78 -23.65
CA THR A 294 -25.35 -2.34 -24.57
C THR A 294 -26.07 -3.54 -23.99
N SER A 295 -25.33 -4.49 -23.40
CA SER A 295 -25.91 -5.67 -22.74
C SER A 295 -26.81 -5.30 -21.55
N ALA A 296 -26.42 -4.31 -20.75
CA ALA A 296 -27.22 -3.83 -19.63
C ALA A 296 -28.49 -3.11 -20.10
N ILE A 297 -28.43 -2.36 -21.20
CA ILE A 297 -29.57 -1.70 -21.82
C ILE A 297 -30.57 -2.74 -22.33
N HIS A 298 -30.11 -3.80 -23.02
CA HIS A 298 -30.97 -4.88 -23.48
C HIS A 298 -31.65 -5.59 -22.30
N LEU A 299 -30.89 -5.95 -21.26
CA LEU A 299 -31.43 -6.57 -20.05
C LEU A 299 -32.48 -5.69 -19.38
N TRP A 300 -32.22 -4.37 -19.27
CA TRP A 300 -33.17 -3.42 -18.70
C TRP A 300 -34.44 -3.33 -19.56
N ALA A 301 -34.30 -3.21 -20.89
CA ALA A 301 -35.42 -3.18 -21.81
C ALA A 301 -36.29 -4.44 -21.70
N ASP A 302 -35.67 -5.61 -21.56
CA ASP A 302 -36.37 -6.88 -21.39
C ASP A 302 -37.08 -6.98 -20.03
N ILE A 303 -36.48 -6.45 -18.95
CA ILE A 303 -37.11 -6.39 -17.62
C ILE A 303 -38.34 -5.46 -17.60
N THR A 304 -38.35 -4.39 -18.40
CA THR A 304 -39.48 -3.43 -18.42
C THR A 304 -40.80 -4.01 -18.93
N THR A 305 -40.79 -5.20 -19.53
CA THR A 305 -42.02 -5.93 -19.87
C THR A 305 -42.82 -6.44 -18.64
N ARG A 306 -42.28 -6.35 -17.41
CA ARG A 306 -42.90 -6.86 -16.17
C ARG A 306 -43.46 -5.80 -15.21
N GLN A 307 -44.14 -4.76 -15.70
CA GLN A 307 -45.09 -4.02 -14.85
C GLN A 307 -46.52 -4.14 -15.40
N PRO A 308 -47.33 -5.12 -14.93
CA PRO A 308 -48.73 -5.31 -15.36
C PRO A 308 -49.64 -4.11 -15.07
N HIS A 309 -49.19 -3.15 -14.25
CA HIS A 309 -49.99 -2.03 -13.76
C HIS A 309 -49.33 -0.66 -13.95
N GLN A 310 -48.34 -0.54 -14.84
CA GLN A 310 -47.83 0.77 -15.20
C GLN A 310 -48.88 1.48 -16.06
N LYS A 311 -49.80 2.20 -15.40
CA LYS A 311 -50.79 3.06 -16.07
C LYS A 311 -50.02 3.97 -17.02
N ARG A 312 -50.47 4.07 -18.28
CA ARG A 312 -49.96 5.03 -19.27
C ARG A 312 -49.67 6.34 -18.54
N ARG A 313 -48.42 6.82 -18.61
CA ARG A 313 -48.04 8.14 -18.08
C ARG A 313 -49.10 9.13 -18.58
N LYS A 314 -49.83 9.78 -17.66
CA LYS A 314 -50.79 10.83 -18.03
C LYS A 314 -50.02 11.84 -18.89
N LYS A 315 -50.56 12.18 -20.07
CA LYS A 315 -50.05 13.34 -20.82
C LYS A 315 -50.07 14.52 -19.86
N TYR A 316 -48.90 15.02 -19.47
CA TYR A 316 -48.82 16.26 -18.73
C TYR A 316 -49.52 17.31 -19.60
N LYS A 317 -50.60 17.91 -19.08
CA LYS A 317 -51.11 19.14 -19.67
C LYS A 317 -49.93 20.12 -19.65
N HIS A 318 -49.65 20.70 -20.80
CA HIS A 318 -48.69 21.79 -20.94
C HIS A 318 -49.10 22.83 -19.90
N LYS A 319 -48.34 22.93 -18.80
CA LYS A 319 -48.50 24.04 -17.87
C LYS A 319 -47.91 25.22 -18.62
N ASP A 320 -48.77 26.16 -19.02
CA ASP A 320 -48.31 27.47 -19.41
C ASP A 320 -47.31 27.96 -18.37
N SER A 321 -46.15 28.35 -18.88
CA SER A 321 -45.03 28.87 -18.12
C SER A 321 -45.36 30.26 -17.58
N SER A 322 -46.31 30.35 -16.66
CA SER A 322 -46.54 31.56 -15.89
C SER A 322 -45.78 31.44 -14.56
N LYS A 323 -44.59 32.04 -14.55
CA LYS A 323 -43.84 32.55 -13.39
C LYS A 323 -43.79 31.64 -12.16
N LYS A 324 -42.73 30.82 -12.07
CA LYS A 324 -42.15 30.46 -10.76
C LYS A 324 -40.88 31.27 -10.54
N ARG A 325 -40.91 32.13 -9.51
CA ARG A 325 -39.74 32.81 -8.93
C ARG A 325 -38.64 31.78 -8.68
N LYS A 326 -37.43 32.06 -9.13
CA LYS A 326 -36.22 31.41 -8.61
C LYS A 326 -36.14 31.74 -7.12
N VAL A 327 -36.35 30.74 -6.26
CA VAL A 327 -35.88 30.81 -4.88
C VAL A 327 -34.44 30.33 -4.95
N LEU A 328 -33.51 31.27 -4.77
CA LEU A 328 -32.12 30.98 -4.44
C LEU A 328 -32.13 30.27 -3.09
N ILE A 329 -31.54 29.08 -3.02
CA ILE A 329 -31.21 28.45 -1.75
C ILE A 329 -29.99 29.20 -1.22
N ASP A 330 -30.21 29.84 -0.09
CA ASP A 330 -29.23 30.55 0.74
C ASP A 330 -28.70 29.53 1.75
N ASP A 331 -27.49 28.99 1.52
CA ASP A 331 -26.80 28.14 2.49
C ASP A 331 -25.90 29.02 3.35
N SER A 332 -26.54 29.66 4.32
CA SER A 332 -25.92 30.34 5.46
C SER A 332 -26.47 29.73 6.75
N SER A 333 -25.77 28.73 7.31
CA SER A 333 -25.62 28.55 8.77
C SER A 333 -24.86 27.26 9.06
N THR A 334 -23.55 27.35 9.24
CA THR A 334 -22.78 26.43 10.10
C THR A 334 -22.94 26.93 11.53
N GLU A 335 -23.84 26.32 12.30
CA GLU A 335 -23.83 26.45 13.76
C GLU A 335 -23.05 25.27 14.36
N GLU A 336 -21.90 25.61 14.94
CA GLU A 336 -21.15 24.80 15.89
C GLU A 336 -22.03 24.54 17.12
N SER A 337 -22.26 23.26 17.44
CA SER A 337 -22.80 22.88 18.76
C SER A 337 -21.63 22.56 19.68
N ALA A 338 -21.43 23.45 20.67
CA ALA A 338 -20.57 23.25 21.81
C ALA A 338 -21.22 22.27 22.80
N GLU A 339 -20.49 21.24 23.21
CA GLU A 339 -20.82 20.42 24.37
C GLU A 339 -20.50 21.19 25.65
N SER A 340 -21.53 21.47 26.45
CA SER A 340 -21.40 21.90 27.84
C SER A 340 -21.61 20.70 28.77
N GLU A 341 -20.64 20.51 29.65
CA GLU A 341 -20.72 19.66 30.85
C GLU A 341 -21.95 19.99 31.69
N GLU A 342 -22.65 18.96 32.20
CA GLU A 342 -23.37 19.12 33.45
C GLU A 342 -23.32 17.83 34.28
N SER A 343 -22.70 18.01 35.45
CA SER A 343 -22.67 17.13 36.59
C SER A 343 -24.05 16.93 37.21
N SER A 344 -24.36 15.69 37.61
CA SER A 344 -25.12 15.36 38.82
C SER A 344 -24.75 13.97 39.30
#